data_AF-A0A8J4A4L9-F1
#
_entry.id   AF-A0A8J4A4L9-F1
#
_cell.length_a   1.000
_cell.length_b   1.000
_cell.length_c   1.000
_cell.angle_alpha   90.00
_cell.angle_beta   90.00
_cell.angle_gamma   90.00
#
_symmetry.space_group_name_H-M   'P 1'
#
loop_
_entity.id
_entity.type
_entity.pdbx_description
1 polymer ?
#
loop_
_entity_poly.entity_id
_entity_poly.type
_entity_poly.pdbx_seq_one_letter_code
_entity_poly.pdbx_strand_id
1 'polypeptide(L)'
;MHHARGALAAELERLLRAAGSPSYQALESLGGPPRSTVNNWITGASVPREPDQLLRLIDAIGRAAPEVPPDLLDRGRWRVLLGNVRAEETAVRRGTALTGRSEPVPDGVGGHLPPNPRAAADGAVPDPWQSHATWFLGQIRADRNPRVCIVGAVDSGKSSFFRLLAQDQPHLMHGFRYAYWRLTADREATSGAGFWVSLSQVLGLTEVLNPQTAVRRLPEALAERYADDGTRVVVLVLDEWDDAQWHADGFVDAVSVSRLVQFVHSDQMHHERPVRLGLCYITRFPSIHYLTRFARRSNSKELVRLSGELAERGFVPARFPFLDREPAAALLAALGCPGEDAEEVLGACGGWAGLLASAVRRIGAAGRWGAAARSAVLDDLELMLDKTLLPEVMDQARLTDREAAWARILRDIDAGADPPGRYGLPTAFEAAPGTGTAALPGLLRAFLAPPVDLVVDLENLCMRFKLHFDRDPVAYPTGLLNFWRSVLPAAIAHAAREYDIPATNVVIAAKSKERAYEVLGPLPTGWRALPPGIRVEAGHPSEADDKVAVGYISGGAGANPAARFVLLSEDSENLGILRALHVANLVAWTPFEAPRGTKAAVAESWTVRENLLPAVGVARPPVNPSK
;
A
#
# COMPACT_ATOMS: atom_id res chain seq x y z
N MET A 1 21.90 21.75 33.97
CA MET A 1 20.92 21.18 33.02
C MET A 1 20.72 22.03 31.76
N HIS A 2 20.64 23.38 31.83
CA HIS A 2 20.36 24.21 30.64
C HIS A 2 21.55 24.49 29.70
N HIS A 3 22.81 24.44 30.19
CA HIS A 3 23.96 24.90 29.40
C HIS A 3 24.38 23.91 28.28
N ALA A 4 24.57 22.63 28.59
CA ALA A 4 24.96 21.63 27.57
C ALA A 4 23.84 21.33 26.57
N ARG A 5 22.57 21.26 27.03
CA ARG A 5 21.41 21.09 26.14
C ARG A 5 21.25 22.28 25.20
N GLY A 6 21.42 23.50 25.71
CA GLY A 6 21.39 24.73 24.90
C GLY A 6 22.52 24.77 23.86
N ALA A 7 23.72 24.28 24.21
CA ALA A 7 24.84 24.21 23.28
C ALA A 7 24.59 23.23 22.12
N LEU A 8 24.05 22.04 22.40
CA LEU A 8 23.69 21.06 21.36
C LEU A 8 22.57 21.61 20.44
N ALA A 9 21.57 22.25 21.02
CA ALA A 9 20.45 22.86 20.31
C ALA A 9 20.91 23.99 19.36
N ALA A 10 21.74 24.90 19.87
CA ALA A 10 22.31 26.00 19.09
C ALA A 10 23.16 25.48 17.92
N GLU A 11 23.89 24.39 18.14
CA GLU A 11 24.74 23.84 17.09
C GLU A 11 23.94 23.11 16.00
N LEU A 12 22.87 22.41 16.38
CA LEU A 12 21.91 21.83 15.43
C LEU A 12 21.24 22.91 14.58
N GLU A 13 20.88 24.03 15.21
CA GLU A 13 20.30 25.17 14.51
C GLU A 13 21.31 25.78 13.51
N ARG A 14 22.57 25.91 13.92
CA ARG A 14 23.65 26.41 13.07
C ARG A 14 23.88 25.52 11.85
N LEU A 15 23.88 24.20 12.03
CA LEU A 15 23.99 23.24 10.94
C LEU A 15 22.83 23.37 9.94
N LEU A 16 21.58 23.45 10.42
CA LEU A 16 20.41 23.56 9.54
C LEU A 16 20.38 24.87 8.75
N ARG A 17 20.83 25.98 9.35
CA ARG A 17 21.00 27.24 8.63
C ARG A 17 22.08 27.14 7.55
N ALA A 18 23.23 26.52 7.87
CA ALA A 18 24.30 26.30 6.90
C ALA A 18 23.87 25.40 5.72
N ALA A 19 22.95 24.47 5.97
CA ALA A 19 22.36 23.61 4.95
C ALA A 19 21.25 24.26 4.09
N GLY A 20 20.98 25.56 4.28
CA GLY A 20 19.89 26.24 3.56
C GLY A 20 18.49 25.85 4.02
N SER A 21 18.34 25.31 5.25
CA SER A 21 17.06 24.86 5.83
C SER A 21 16.31 23.85 4.94
N PRO A 22 16.89 22.66 4.69
CA PRO A 22 16.26 21.63 3.85
C PRO A 22 14.88 21.25 4.42
N SER A 23 13.94 20.92 3.53
CA SER A 23 12.59 20.56 3.95
C SER A 23 12.62 19.30 4.82
N TYR A 24 11.82 19.27 5.89
CA TYR A 24 11.76 18.10 6.78
C TYR A 24 11.35 16.81 6.04
N GLN A 25 10.50 16.94 5.01
CA GLN A 25 10.10 15.81 4.17
C GLN A 25 11.29 15.23 3.39
N ALA A 26 12.19 16.08 2.88
CA ALA A 26 13.42 15.64 2.24
C ALA A 26 14.35 14.92 3.24
N LEU A 27 14.53 15.48 4.44
CA LEU A 27 15.35 14.85 5.48
C LEU A 27 14.79 13.49 5.92
N GLU A 28 13.47 13.39 6.14
CA GLU A 28 12.80 12.14 6.48
C GLU A 28 12.95 11.08 5.37
N SER A 29 12.82 11.47 4.09
CA SER A 29 13.02 10.56 2.95
C SER A 29 14.45 10.00 2.86
N LEU A 30 15.43 10.71 3.42
CA LEU A 30 16.84 10.30 3.48
C LEU A 30 17.18 9.53 4.78
N GLY A 31 16.16 9.15 5.56
CA GLY A 31 16.31 8.42 6.83
C GLY A 31 16.57 9.31 8.04
N GLY A 32 16.33 10.62 7.92
CA GLY A 32 16.36 11.57 9.03
C GLY A 32 15.17 11.39 10.00
N PRO A 33 15.29 11.87 11.26
CA PRO A 33 14.20 11.83 12.23
C PRO A 33 13.01 12.70 11.82
N PRO A 34 11.80 12.42 12.32
CA PRO A 34 10.62 13.18 11.95
C PRO A 34 10.66 14.63 12.43
N ARG A 35 9.98 15.54 11.73
CA ARG A 35 9.95 16.99 12.00
C ARG A 35 9.75 17.34 13.47
N SER A 36 8.80 16.69 14.16
CA SER A 36 8.51 16.94 15.57
C SER A 36 9.71 16.66 16.47
N THR A 37 10.46 15.60 16.18
CA THR A 37 11.65 15.20 16.92
C THR A 37 12.79 16.18 16.68
N VAL A 38 13.04 16.55 15.43
CA VAL A 38 14.09 17.51 15.06
C VAL A 38 13.81 18.88 15.68
N ASN A 39 12.57 19.36 15.66
CA ASN A 39 12.16 20.60 16.31
C ASN A 39 12.38 20.57 17.83
N ASN A 40 12.08 19.46 18.48
CA ASN A 40 12.30 19.34 19.92
C ASN A 40 13.79 19.37 20.29
N TRP A 41 14.67 18.85 19.42
CA TRP A 41 16.12 18.94 19.62
C TRP A 41 16.66 20.35 19.40
N ILE A 42 16.21 21.05 18.36
CA ILE A 42 16.62 22.43 18.06
C ILE A 42 16.17 23.41 19.13
N THR A 43 14.98 23.20 19.71
CA THR A 43 14.46 24.03 20.80
C THR A 43 15.03 23.66 22.16
N GLY A 44 15.82 22.59 22.25
CA GLY A 44 16.32 22.04 23.50
C GLY A 44 15.23 21.43 24.41
N ALA A 45 13.99 21.29 23.90
CA ALA A 45 12.87 20.66 24.60
C ALA A 45 13.10 19.16 24.85
N SER A 46 13.85 18.51 23.97
CA SER A 46 14.38 17.15 24.17
C SER A 46 15.80 17.03 23.60
N VAL A 47 16.46 15.92 23.88
CA VAL A 47 17.78 15.61 23.31
C VAL A 47 17.79 14.20 22.71
N PRO A 48 18.65 13.92 21.71
CA PRO A 48 18.76 12.59 21.13
C PRO A 48 19.09 11.51 22.18
N ARG A 49 18.26 10.47 22.27
CA ARG A 49 18.45 9.35 23.24
C ARG A 49 19.57 8.40 22.84
N GLU A 50 19.93 8.35 21.55
CA GLU A 50 21.06 7.58 21.01
C GLU A 50 21.93 8.46 20.10
N PRO A 51 23.28 8.29 20.06
CA PRO A 51 24.13 9.01 19.11
C PRO A 51 23.70 8.80 17.67
N ASP A 52 23.18 7.63 17.33
CA ASP A 52 22.80 7.29 15.96
C ASP A 52 21.54 8.04 15.50
N GLN A 53 20.64 8.43 16.42
CA GLN A 53 19.52 9.30 16.10
C GLN A 53 19.99 10.69 15.64
N LEU A 54 21.00 11.24 16.33
CA LEU A 54 21.63 12.50 15.97
C LEU A 54 22.38 12.35 14.64
N LEU A 55 23.21 11.31 14.50
CA LEU A 55 24.01 11.09 13.30
C LEU A 55 23.17 10.84 12.05
N ARG A 56 22.00 10.20 12.15
CA ARG A 56 21.06 10.08 11.02
C ARG A 56 20.57 11.43 10.51
N LEU A 57 20.31 12.38 11.41
CA LEU A 57 19.97 13.75 11.02
C LEU A 57 21.17 14.42 10.32
N ILE A 58 22.37 14.28 10.85
CA ILE A 58 23.59 14.85 10.24
C ILE A 58 23.83 14.26 8.84
N ASP A 59 23.72 12.94 8.69
CA ASP A 59 23.92 12.24 7.41
C ASP A 59 22.80 12.56 6.40
N ALA A 60 21.56 12.79 6.86
CA ALA A 60 20.47 13.23 6.00
C ALA A 60 20.68 14.68 5.54
N ILE A 61 21.15 15.56 6.42
CA ILE A 61 21.49 16.95 6.08
C ILE A 61 22.66 16.99 5.07
N GLY A 62 23.73 16.23 5.29
CA GLY A 62 24.86 16.18 4.36
C GLY A 62 24.49 15.63 2.98
N ARG A 63 23.49 14.73 2.90
CA ARG A 63 22.94 14.24 1.62
C ARG A 63 21.99 15.22 0.96
N ALA A 64 21.22 15.98 1.74
CA ALA A 64 20.28 16.98 1.22
C ALA A 64 20.96 18.29 0.80
N ALA A 65 22.11 18.61 1.39
CA ALA A 65 22.88 19.83 1.14
C ALA A 65 24.38 19.51 1.09
N PRO A 66 24.91 19.09 -0.08
CA PRO A 66 26.32 18.76 -0.27
C PRO A 66 27.30 19.91 0.03
N GLU A 67 26.81 21.15 -0.02
CA GLU A 67 27.59 22.38 0.20
C GLU A 67 27.92 22.63 1.68
N VAL A 68 27.38 21.85 2.61
CA VAL A 68 27.63 22.02 4.04
C VAL A 68 29.10 21.75 4.37
N PRO A 69 29.80 22.64 5.10
CA PRO A 69 31.18 22.45 5.50
C PRO A 69 31.42 21.08 6.19
N PRO A 70 32.45 20.30 5.79
CA PRO A 70 32.68 18.96 6.35
C PRO A 70 32.91 18.92 7.87
N ASP A 71 33.41 20.01 8.47
CA ASP A 71 33.60 20.13 9.92
C ASP A 71 32.27 20.20 10.70
N LEU A 72 31.19 20.64 10.04
CA LEU A 72 29.84 20.62 10.60
C LEU A 72 29.19 19.24 10.47
N LEU A 73 29.71 18.38 9.60
CA LEU A 73 29.24 17.00 9.39
C LEU A 73 30.10 15.97 10.15
N ASP A 74 31.14 16.40 10.86
CA ASP A 74 32.02 15.49 11.60
C ASP A 74 31.25 14.72 12.69
N ARG A 75 31.17 13.40 12.51
CA ARG A 75 30.49 12.48 13.42
C ARG A 75 31.18 12.45 14.80
N GLY A 76 32.49 12.68 14.87
CA GLY A 76 33.25 12.75 16.11
C GLY A 76 32.77 13.89 17.02
N ARG A 77 32.71 15.10 16.46
CA ARG A 77 32.17 16.30 17.10
C ARG A 77 30.76 16.10 17.69
N TRP A 78 29.83 15.57 16.90
CA TRP A 78 28.43 15.40 17.34
C TRP A 78 28.28 14.37 18.48
N ARG A 79 29.11 13.31 18.48
CA ARG A 79 29.15 12.35 19.58
C ARG A 79 29.67 12.99 20.87
N VAL A 80 30.68 13.86 20.79
CA VAL A 80 31.21 14.59 21.96
C VAL A 80 30.16 15.53 22.54
N LEU A 81 29.49 16.32 21.70
CA LEU A 81 28.43 17.24 22.14
C LEU A 81 27.29 16.50 22.85
N LEU A 82 26.84 15.38 22.28
CA LEU A 82 25.79 14.57 22.90
C LEU A 82 26.28 13.84 24.18
N GLY A 83 27.53 13.42 24.21
CA GLY A 83 28.16 12.82 25.40
C GLY A 83 28.19 13.79 26.58
N ASN A 84 28.53 15.06 26.34
CA ASN A 84 28.54 16.11 27.36
C ASN A 84 27.15 16.33 27.98
N VAL A 85 26.10 16.36 27.16
CA VAL A 85 24.71 16.45 27.63
C VAL A 85 24.35 15.29 28.56
N ARG A 86 24.75 14.06 28.21
CA ARG A 86 24.39 12.86 28.98
C ARG A 86 25.16 12.72 30.28
N ALA A 87 26.42 13.14 30.30
CA ALA A 87 27.21 13.18 31.51
C ALA A 87 26.54 14.07 32.57
N GLU A 88 26.01 15.23 32.17
CA GLU A 88 25.22 16.11 33.04
C GLU A 88 23.90 15.47 33.50
N GLU A 89 23.17 14.76 32.64
CA GLU A 89 21.89 14.11 33.01
C GLU A 89 22.06 12.91 33.96
N THR A 90 23.14 12.15 33.81
CA THR A 90 23.42 10.95 34.61
C THR A 90 23.83 11.29 36.04
N ALA A 91 24.54 12.42 36.22
CA ALA A 91 24.90 12.93 37.55
C ALA A 91 23.68 13.26 38.42
N VAL A 92 22.55 13.65 37.79
CA VAL A 92 21.30 14.00 38.47
C VAL A 92 20.48 12.76 38.87
N ARG A 93 20.50 11.69 38.05
CA ARG A 93 19.70 10.46 38.29
C ARG A 93 20.26 9.54 39.38
N ARG A 94 21.57 9.57 39.66
CA ARG A 94 22.17 8.74 40.73
C ARG A 94 21.80 9.18 42.15
N GLY A 95 21.13 10.32 42.32
CA GLY A 95 20.67 10.80 43.62
C GLY A 95 19.38 10.17 44.16
N THR A 96 18.65 9.32 43.39
CA THR A 96 17.20 9.12 43.66
C THR A 96 16.65 7.69 43.72
N ALA A 97 17.43 6.59 43.60
CA ALA A 97 16.82 5.25 43.55
C ALA A 97 17.60 4.14 44.28
N LEU A 98 17.22 3.86 45.54
CA LEU A 98 17.53 2.64 46.28
C LEU A 98 16.27 2.22 47.04
N THR A 99 15.68 1.06 46.71
CA THR A 99 14.85 0.10 47.51
C THR A 99 13.87 -0.64 46.57
N GLY A 100 13.98 -1.95 46.40
CA GLY A 100 13.20 -2.94 47.15
C GLY A 100 13.18 -4.32 46.44
N ARG A 101 13.15 -5.40 47.25
CA ARG A 101 13.44 -6.82 46.96
C ARG A 101 12.23 -7.65 46.47
N SER A 102 12.56 -8.82 45.93
CA SER A 102 11.75 -9.92 45.38
C SER A 102 11.70 -11.17 46.31
N GLU A 103 10.70 -12.05 46.11
CA GLU A 103 10.67 -13.45 46.60
C GLU A 103 9.95 -14.42 45.61
N PRO A 104 10.18 -15.76 45.69
CA PRO A 104 10.00 -16.74 44.58
C PRO A 104 9.12 -17.99 44.88
N VAL A 105 8.61 -18.72 43.88
CA VAL A 105 8.18 -20.16 43.98
C VAL A 105 8.11 -20.86 42.57
N PRO A 106 7.85 -22.19 42.39
CA PRO A 106 8.83 -23.21 41.97
C PRO A 106 8.51 -23.98 40.65
N ASP A 107 9.42 -24.90 40.28
CA ASP A 107 9.50 -25.71 39.05
C ASP A 107 8.49 -26.88 38.90
N GLY A 108 8.25 -27.32 37.66
CA GLY A 108 7.65 -28.64 37.39
C GLY A 108 7.31 -29.03 35.94
N VAL A 109 8.23 -29.79 35.32
CA VAL A 109 8.05 -30.92 34.36
C VAL A 109 7.62 -30.66 32.90
N GLY A 110 8.48 -31.12 31.97
CA GLY A 110 8.38 -30.96 30.53
C GLY A 110 7.84 -32.17 29.74
N GLY A 111 7.64 -31.92 28.45
CA GLY A 111 7.33 -32.91 27.41
C GLY A 111 8.10 -32.58 26.12
N HIS A 112 8.61 -33.62 25.46
CA HIS A 112 9.48 -33.56 24.28
C HIS A 112 8.70 -33.46 22.96
N LEU A 113 9.19 -32.63 22.03
CA LEU A 113 8.94 -32.66 20.58
C LEU A 113 10.29 -32.44 19.83
N PRO A 114 10.38 -32.78 18.53
CA PRO A 114 11.52 -33.51 17.94
C PRO A 114 12.77 -32.67 17.63
N PRO A 115 13.93 -33.32 17.41
CA PRO A 115 15.20 -32.62 17.20
C PRO A 115 15.25 -31.89 15.85
N ASN A 116 15.72 -30.64 15.92
CA ASN A 116 16.08 -29.81 14.79
C ASN A 116 17.28 -30.44 14.04
N PRO A 117 17.22 -30.69 12.71
CA PRO A 117 18.34 -31.28 12.00
C PRO A 117 19.48 -30.26 11.84
N ARG A 118 20.67 -30.73 12.25
CA ARG A 118 22.05 -30.25 12.05
C ARG A 118 22.30 -29.07 11.10
N ALA A 119 23.16 -28.18 11.60
CA ALA A 119 24.04 -27.23 10.90
C ALA A 119 24.02 -27.29 9.36
N ALA A 120 23.36 -26.30 8.75
CA ALA A 120 23.39 -26.09 7.31
C ALA A 120 24.77 -25.62 6.84
N ALA A 121 25.23 -26.23 5.74
CA ALA A 121 26.30 -25.71 4.89
C ALA A 121 25.93 -24.31 4.38
N ASP A 122 26.93 -23.47 4.07
CA ASP A 122 26.75 -22.14 3.49
C ASP A 122 25.78 -22.19 2.30
N GLY A 123 24.54 -21.74 2.53
CA GLY A 123 23.47 -21.74 1.55
C GLY A 123 23.22 -20.33 1.03
N ALA A 124 23.29 -20.14 -0.29
CA ALA A 124 22.72 -18.96 -0.90
C ALA A 124 21.20 -19.08 -0.89
N VAL A 125 20.50 -18.01 -0.51
CA VAL A 125 19.05 -17.94 -0.68
C VAL A 125 18.72 -18.04 -2.18
N PRO A 126 17.65 -18.74 -2.60
CA PRO A 126 17.28 -18.87 -4.01
C PRO A 126 17.26 -17.54 -4.78
N ASP A 127 17.63 -17.60 -6.06
CA ASP A 127 17.83 -16.45 -6.95
C ASP A 127 16.76 -15.35 -6.86
N PRO A 128 15.44 -15.63 -6.80
CA PRO A 128 14.41 -14.58 -6.71
C PRO A 128 14.51 -13.70 -5.46
N TRP A 129 15.26 -14.12 -4.44
CA TRP A 129 15.32 -13.47 -3.13
C TRP A 129 16.72 -12.93 -2.78
N GLN A 130 17.70 -13.04 -3.67
CA GLN A 130 19.07 -12.56 -3.40
C GLN A 130 19.13 -11.05 -3.18
N SER A 131 18.37 -10.28 -3.96
CA SER A 131 18.25 -8.82 -3.78
C SER A 131 17.60 -8.48 -2.44
N HIS A 132 16.59 -9.23 -2.01
CA HIS A 132 15.96 -9.10 -0.68
C HIS A 132 16.92 -9.44 0.45
N ALA A 133 17.76 -10.46 0.31
CA ALA A 133 18.80 -10.79 1.28
C ALA A 133 19.78 -9.61 1.46
N THR A 134 20.26 -9.05 0.34
CA THR A 134 21.15 -7.88 0.34
C THR A 134 20.47 -6.65 0.96
N TRP A 135 19.23 -6.38 0.60
CA TRP A 135 18.42 -5.30 1.16
C TRP A 135 18.28 -5.44 2.68
N PHE A 136 17.90 -6.63 3.17
CA PHE A 136 17.66 -6.87 4.58
C PHE A 136 18.95 -6.78 5.39
N LEU A 137 20.05 -7.26 4.84
CA LEU A 137 21.38 -7.10 5.42
C LEU A 137 21.73 -5.62 5.62
N GLY A 138 21.35 -4.77 4.66
CA GLY A 138 21.45 -3.31 4.80
C GLY A 138 20.62 -2.74 5.96
N GLN A 139 19.45 -3.31 6.25
CA GLN A 139 18.59 -2.87 7.36
C GLN A 139 19.19 -3.21 8.73
N ILE A 140 19.82 -4.38 8.87
CA ILE A 140 20.30 -4.88 10.16
C ILE A 140 21.75 -4.50 10.48
N ARG A 141 22.59 -4.24 9.47
CA ARG A 141 24.01 -3.91 9.67
C ARG A 141 24.24 -2.57 10.34
N ALA A 142 23.27 -1.67 10.25
CA ALA A 142 23.39 -0.32 10.80
C ALA A 142 23.35 -0.28 12.34
N ASP A 143 22.81 -1.32 12.98
CA ASP A 143 22.66 -1.41 14.44
C ASP A 143 23.38 -2.68 14.96
N ARG A 144 24.06 -2.56 16.10
CA ARG A 144 24.65 -3.72 16.79
C ARG A 144 23.59 -4.66 17.37
N ASN A 145 22.38 -4.15 17.60
CA ASN A 145 21.20 -4.88 18.06
C ASN A 145 20.03 -4.55 17.12
N PRO A 146 19.95 -5.18 15.94
CA PRO A 146 18.93 -4.82 14.97
C PRO A 146 17.54 -4.99 15.56
N ARG A 147 16.76 -3.91 15.51
CA ARG A 147 15.37 -3.82 15.96
C ARG A 147 14.56 -3.38 14.75
N VAL A 148 14.09 -4.32 13.95
CA VAL A 148 13.47 -4.02 12.65
C VAL A 148 12.00 -4.41 12.70
N CYS A 149 11.14 -3.57 12.11
CA CYS A 149 9.73 -3.88 11.92
C CYS A 149 9.41 -3.85 10.43
N ILE A 150 9.09 -5.00 9.88
CA ILE A 150 8.84 -5.22 8.46
C ILE A 150 7.36 -5.02 8.16
N VAL A 151 7.06 -3.98 7.40
CA VAL A 151 5.73 -3.74 6.82
C VAL A 151 5.73 -4.13 5.34
N GLY A 152 4.54 -4.33 4.78
CA GLY A 152 4.37 -4.57 3.35
C GLY A 152 3.12 -5.37 3.07
N ALA A 153 2.71 -5.42 1.80
CA ALA A 153 1.53 -6.16 1.34
C ALA A 153 1.43 -7.57 1.93
N VAL A 154 0.21 -8.00 2.21
CA VAL A 154 -0.07 -9.41 2.47
C VAL A 154 0.29 -10.24 1.24
N ASP A 155 0.73 -11.48 1.47
CA ASP A 155 1.18 -12.38 0.40
C ASP A 155 2.31 -11.80 -0.48
N SER A 156 3.09 -10.82 0.00
CA SER A 156 4.30 -10.34 -0.70
C SER A 156 5.49 -11.28 -0.62
N GLY A 157 5.36 -12.40 0.11
CA GLY A 157 6.42 -13.40 0.30
C GLY A 157 7.28 -13.21 1.54
N LYS A 158 6.96 -12.24 2.42
CA LYS A 158 7.71 -11.96 3.68
C LYS A 158 8.02 -13.23 4.49
N SER A 159 7.00 -13.98 4.88
CA SER A 159 7.14 -15.19 5.71
C SER A 159 7.96 -16.28 5.02
N SER A 160 7.82 -16.43 3.71
CA SER A 160 8.63 -17.38 2.93
C SER A 160 10.09 -16.95 2.86
N PHE A 161 10.35 -15.67 2.58
CA PHE A 161 11.69 -15.11 2.55
C PHE A 161 12.42 -15.28 3.89
N PHE A 162 11.80 -14.88 5.01
CA PHE A 162 12.46 -14.94 6.31
C PHE A 162 12.68 -16.37 6.82
N ARG A 163 11.81 -17.30 6.43
CA ARG A 163 12.01 -18.73 6.69
C ARG A 163 13.20 -19.28 5.90
N LEU A 164 13.34 -18.94 4.62
CA LEU A 164 14.52 -19.29 3.82
C LEU A 164 15.79 -18.64 4.40
N LEU A 165 15.70 -17.38 4.81
CA LEU A 165 16.81 -16.67 5.45
C LEU A 165 17.31 -17.38 6.72
N ALA A 166 16.41 -17.92 7.53
CA ALA A 166 16.73 -18.72 8.72
C ALA A 166 17.20 -20.15 8.41
N GLN A 167 16.81 -20.71 7.26
CA GLN A 167 17.27 -22.01 6.82
C GLN A 167 18.69 -21.94 6.24
N ASP A 168 18.94 -20.98 5.36
CA ASP A 168 20.14 -20.94 4.51
C ASP A 168 21.28 -20.11 5.12
N GLN A 169 20.96 -19.21 6.07
CA GLN A 169 21.94 -18.40 6.82
C GLN A 169 22.96 -17.64 5.93
N PRO A 170 22.53 -16.95 4.86
CA PRO A 170 23.44 -16.37 3.85
C PRO A 170 24.37 -15.27 4.39
N HIS A 171 24.08 -14.74 5.58
CA HIS A 171 24.83 -13.65 6.20
C HIS A 171 25.67 -14.08 7.40
N LEU A 172 25.86 -15.39 7.60
CA LEU A 172 26.71 -15.93 8.67
C LEU A 172 28.15 -15.41 8.55
N MET A 173 28.69 -15.33 7.34
CA MET A 173 30.00 -14.72 7.04
C MET A 173 30.11 -13.23 7.42
N HIS A 174 28.97 -12.57 7.64
CA HIS A 174 28.87 -11.20 8.12
C HIS A 174 28.58 -11.10 9.62
N GLY A 175 28.57 -12.23 10.32
CA GLY A 175 28.31 -12.35 11.75
C GLY A 175 26.83 -12.31 12.13
N PHE A 176 25.91 -12.52 11.18
CA PHE A 176 24.47 -12.53 11.43
C PHE A 176 23.89 -13.93 11.24
N ARG A 177 23.24 -14.44 12.29
CA ARG A 177 22.46 -15.68 12.26
C ARG A 177 20.99 -15.35 12.44
N TYR A 178 20.10 -16.09 11.79
CA TYR A 178 18.65 -15.87 11.84
C TYR A 178 17.95 -17.02 12.54
N ALA A 179 16.96 -16.71 13.37
CA ALA A 179 16.04 -17.68 13.93
C ALA A 179 14.61 -17.24 13.55
N TYR A 180 13.81 -18.13 12.99
CA TYR A 180 12.45 -17.82 12.55
C TYR A 180 11.42 -18.45 13.47
N TRP A 181 10.51 -17.63 14.00
CA TRP A 181 9.45 -18.05 14.89
C TRP A 181 8.09 -17.56 14.40
N ARG A 182 7.23 -18.50 14.01
CA ARG A 182 5.83 -18.22 13.72
C ARG A 182 4.99 -18.40 14.99
N LEU A 183 4.54 -17.29 15.57
CA LEU A 183 3.95 -17.31 16.92
C LEU A 183 2.57 -17.98 16.95
N THR A 184 1.74 -17.77 15.93
CA THR A 184 0.40 -18.39 15.82
C THR A 184 0.43 -19.92 15.68
N ALA A 185 1.57 -20.50 15.29
CA ALA A 185 1.74 -21.94 15.16
C ALA A 185 2.25 -22.60 16.45
N ASP A 186 2.68 -21.81 17.43
CA ASP A 186 3.30 -22.27 18.66
C ASP A 186 2.34 -22.16 19.85
N ARG A 187 1.66 -23.28 20.13
CA ARG A 187 0.70 -23.34 21.24
C ARG A 187 1.36 -23.31 22.62
N GLU A 188 2.64 -23.69 22.74
CA GLU A 188 3.35 -23.68 24.02
C GLU A 188 3.67 -22.24 24.46
N ALA A 189 3.89 -21.34 23.48
CA ALA A 189 4.19 -19.93 23.70
C ALA A 189 3.08 -19.13 24.39
N THR A 190 1.88 -19.69 24.53
CA THR A 190 0.71 -19.07 25.18
C THR A 190 0.88 -18.86 26.69
N SER A 191 1.77 -19.62 27.32
CA SER A 191 2.11 -19.49 28.74
C SER A 191 3.50 -18.89 28.92
N GLY A 192 3.75 -18.20 30.04
CA GLY A 192 5.09 -17.66 30.32
C GLY A 192 6.17 -18.74 30.35
N ALA A 193 5.91 -19.91 30.95
CA ALA A 193 6.85 -21.04 30.95
C ALA A 193 7.10 -21.58 29.53
N GLY A 194 6.05 -21.89 28.79
CA GLY A 194 6.17 -22.41 27.44
C GLY A 194 6.80 -21.41 26.47
N PHE A 195 6.58 -20.10 26.64
CA PHE A 195 7.26 -19.07 25.84
C PHE A 195 8.78 -19.16 25.92
N TRP A 196 9.36 -19.27 27.13
CA TRP A 196 10.81 -19.36 27.28
C TRP A 196 11.37 -20.72 26.84
N VAL A 197 10.58 -21.80 26.95
CA VAL A 197 10.91 -23.11 26.38
C VAL A 197 10.99 -23.03 24.86
N SER A 198 9.93 -22.56 24.21
CA SER A 198 9.87 -22.38 22.75
C SER A 198 10.97 -21.44 22.26
N LEU A 199 11.19 -20.31 22.93
CA LEU A 199 12.28 -19.38 22.58
C LEU A 199 13.64 -20.07 22.61
N SER A 200 13.90 -20.88 23.64
CA SER A 200 15.17 -21.61 23.77
C SER A 200 15.37 -22.60 22.62
N GLN A 201 14.30 -23.29 22.21
CA GLN A 201 14.31 -24.23 21.10
C GLN A 201 14.51 -23.52 19.75
N VAL A 202 13.77 -22.44 19.51
CA VAL A 202 13.86 -21.61 18.30
C VAL A 202 15.26 -21.03 18.13
N LEU A 203 15.85 -20.53 19.23
CA LEU A 203 17.21 -20.02 19.24
C LEU A 203 18.27 -21.13 19.26
N GLY A 204 17.89 -22.41 19.34
CA GLY A 204 18.82 -23.54 19.37
C GLY A 204 19.79 -23.51 20.55
N LEU A 205 19.35 -22.99 21.71
CA LEU A 205 20.15 -22.91 22.92
C LEU A 205 20.44 -24.31 23.49
N THR A 206 21.56 -24.44 24.20
CA THR A 206 21.98 -25.68 24.86
C THR A 206 21.15 -25.97 26.12
N GLU A 207 20.70 -24.93 26.82
CA GLU A 207 19.84 -25.01 27.99
C GLU A 207 18.44 -24.43 27.72
N VAL A 208 17.44 -24.95 28.44
CA VAL A 208 16.09 -24.39 28.42
C VAL A 208 16.00 -23.28 29.47
N LEU A 209 15.61 -22.07 29.03
CA LEU A 209 15.51 -20.91 29.90
C LEU A 209 14.30 -20.99 30.83
N ASN A 210 14.53 -20.81 32.15
CA ASN A 210 13.46 -20.66 33.13
C ASN A 210 12.92 -19.21 33.12
N PRO A 211 11.60 -18.98 33.12
CA PRO A 211 11.00 -17.63 33.10
C PRO A 211 11.56 -16.64 34.13
N GLN A 212 11.95 -17.12 35.30
CA GLN A 212 12.42 -16.28 36.41
C GLN A 212 13.83 -15.74 36.17
N THR A 213 14.67 -16.51 35.46
CA THR A 213 16.09 -16.20 35.22
C THR A 213 16.42 -15.94 33.75
N ALA A 214 15.46 -16.16 32.84
CA ALA A 214 15.66 -16.18 31.40
C ALA A 214 16.37 -14.94 30.86
N VAL A 215 15.85 -13.74 31.17
CA VAL A 215 16.43 -12.46 30.72
C VAL A 215 17.91 -12.31 31.14
N ARG A 216 18.28 -12.81 32.33
CA ARG A 216 19.65 -12.76 32.84
C ARG A 216 20.56 -13.81 32.18
N ARG A 217 20.04 -15.01 31.91
CA ARG A 217 20.80 -16.15 31.35
C ARG A 217 20.93 -16.10 29.82
N LEU A 218 19.98 -15.48 29.13
CA LEU A 218 19.93 -15.40 27.67
C LEU A 218 21.24 -14.90 27.03
N PRO A 219 21.94 -13.85 27.51
CA PRO A 219 23.25 -13.46 26.97
C PRO A 219 24.31 -14.56 27.06
N GLU A 220 24.34 -15.31 28.16
CA GLU A 220 25.33 -16.36 28.41
C GLU A 220 25.02 -17.58 27.55
N ALA A 221 23.75 -18.00 27.49
CA ALA A 221 23.31 -19.10 26.64
C ALA A 221 23.58 -18.83 25.14
N LEU A 222 23.40 -17.59 24.68
CA LEU A 222 23.73 -17.21 23.29
C LEU A 222 25.24 -17.26 23.03
N ALA A 223 26.06 -16.76 23.95
CA ALA A 223 27.51 -16.80 23.83
C ALA A 223 28.04 -18.24 23.85
N GLU A 224 27.57 -19.07 24.79
CA GLU A 224 27.93 -20.49 24.89
C GLU A 224 27.59 -21.26 23.60
N ARG A 225 26.47 -20.91 22.94
CA ARG A 225 26.03 -21.59 21.73
C ARG A 225 26.76 -21.14 20.46
N TYR A 226 27.09 -19.85 20.35
CA TYR A 226 27.44 -19.23 19.07
C TYR A 226 28.77 -18.49 19.03
N ALA A 227 29.52 -18.39 20.15
CA ALA A 227 30.79 -17.66 20.15
C ALA A 227 31.83 -18.23 19.17
N ASP A 228 31.81 -19.55 18.93
CA ASP A 228 32.84 -20.25 18.17
C ASP A 228 32.59 -20.30 16.65
N ASP A 229 31.39 -19.95 16.16
CA ASP A 229 31.03 -20.03 14.73
C ASP A 229 31.07 -18.68 14.00
N GLY A 230 31.63 -17.63 14.64
CA GLY A 230 31.77 -16.30 14.08
C GLY A 230 30.49 -15.44 14.15
N THR A 231 29.40 -15.97 14.71
CA THR A 231 28.17 -15.20 14.95
C THR A 231 28.43 -14.08 15.95
N ARG A 232 27.98 -12.86 15.60
CA ARG A 232 27.98 -11.68 16.48
C ARG A 232 26.58 -11.30 16.91
N VAL A 233 25.60 -11.56 16.06
CA VAL A 233 24.20 -11.24 16.30
C VAL A 233 23.33 -12.40 15.84
N VAL A 234 22.44 -12.86 16.72
CA VAL A 234 21.31 -13.71 16.37
C VAL A 234 20.09 -12.80 16.21
N VAL A 235 19.47 -12.79 15.03
CA VAL A 235 18.26 -12.02 14.73
C VAL A 235 17.07 -12.96 14.81
N LEU A 236 16.25 -12.78 15.85
CA LEU A 236 15.00 -13.50 16.02
C LEU A 236 13.90 -12.81 15.21
N VAL A 237 13.37 -13.52 14.23
CA VAL A 237 12.25 -13.10 13.39
C VAL A 237 10.95 -13.59 14.01
N LEU A 238 10.09 -12.66 14.39
CA LEU A 238 8.76 -12.89 14.97
C LEU A 238 7.71 -12.67 13.88
N ASP A 239 7.16 -13.77 13.37
CA ASP A 239 6.13 -13.76 12.34
C ASP A 239 4.72 -13.95 12.93
N GLU A 240 3.74 -13.33 12.27
CA GLU A 240 2.32 -13.30 12.67
C GLU A 240 2.11 -12.84 14.14
N TRP A 241 2.99 -11.98 14.66
CA TRP A 241 2.90 -11.49 16.04
C TRP A 241 1.68 -10.60 16.29
N ASP A 242 1.23 -9.89 15.26
CA ASP A 242 0.05 -9.05 15.26
C ASP A 242 -1.22 -9.89 15.32
N ASP A 243 -1.31 -10.98 14.55
CA ASP A 243 -2.43 -11.92 14.67
C ASP A 243 -2.39 -12.70 15.99
N ALA A 244 -1.18 -13.07 16.47
CA ALA A 244 -1.00 -13.82 17.70
C ALA A 244 -1.57 -13.13 18.96
N GLN A 245 -1.55 -11.80 18.97
CA GLN A 245 -2.03 -11.00 20.11
C GLN A 245 -3.52 -10.71 20.11
N TRP A 246 -4.12 -10.63 18.92
CA TRP A 246 -5.53 -10.22 18.79
C TRP A 246 -6.49 -11.41 18.70
N HIS A 247 -5.97 -12.64 18.68
CA HIS A 247 -6.80 -13.82 18.76
C HIS A 247 -7.42 -13.97 20.16
N ALA A 248 -8.72 -14.31 20.20
CA ALA A 248 -9.47 -14.44 21.45
C ALA A 248 -8.87 -15.48 22.42
N ASP A 249 -8.18 -16.49 21.87
CA ASP A 249 -7.55 -17.56 22.65
C ASP A 249 -6.10 -17.25 23.09
N GLY A 250 -5.54 -16.10 22.69
CA GLY A 250 -4.18 -15.65 23.02
C GLY A 250 -3.09 -16.62 22.54
N PHE A 251 -2.48 -16.37 21.37
CA PHE A 251 -1.45 -17.27 20.84
C PHE A 251 -0.04 -17.05 21.41
N VAL A 252 0.16 -16.05 22.29
CA VAL A 252 1.47 -15.80 22.91
C VAL A 252 1.34 -15.08 24.26
N ASP A 253 2.20 -15.44 25.23
CA ASP A 253 2.30 -14.74 26.51
C ASP A 253 2.87 -13.33 26.34
N ALA A 254 1.98 -12.34 26.39
CA ALA A 254 2.31 -10.94 26.14
C ALA A 254 3.32 -10.35 27.14
N VAL A 255 3.33 -10.86 28.38
CA VAL A 255 4.30 -10.46 29.42
C VAL A 255 5.71 -10.90 29.06
N SER A 256 5.90 -12.16 28.64
CA SER A 256 7.22 -12.67 28.26
C SER A 256 7.73 -12.04 26.95
N VAL A 257 6.86 -11.79 25.98
CA VAL A 257 7.21 -10.98 24.80
C VAL A 257 7.70 -9.61 25.22
N SER A 258 6.98 -8.91 26.10
CA SER A 258 7.38 -7.59 26.60
C SER A 258 8.74 -7.61 27.31
N ARG A 259 9.02 -8.66 28.11
CA ARG A 259 10.31 -8.85 28.76
C ARG A 259 11.45 -9.09 27.76
N LEU A 260 11.20 -9.87 26.71
CA LEU A 260 12.17 -10.08 25.63
C LEU A 260 12.47 -8.78 24.88
N VAL A 261 11.46 -7.95 24.59
CA VAL A 261 11.66 -6.64 23.96
C VAL A 261 12.48 -5.73 24.85
N GLN A 262 12.16 -5.65 26.14
CA GLN A 262 12.90 -4.84 27.10
C GLN A 262 14.36 -5.27 27.21
N PHE A 263 14.62 -6.58 27.19
CA PHE A 263 15.95 -7.14 27.20
C PHE A 263 16.78 -6.66 26.00
N VAL A 264 16.24 -6.80 24.79
CA VAL A 264 16.94 -6.38 23.55
C VAL A 264 17.12 -4.86 23.48
N HIS A 265 16.17 -4.10 24.02
CA HIS A 265 16.19 -2.64 23.98
C HIS A 265 17.15 -2.01 25.00
N SER A 266 17.16 -2.48 26.24
CA SER A 266 17.86 -1.83 27.36
C SER A 266 18.89 -2.72 28.01
N ASP A 267 18.49 -3.93 28.43
CA ASP A 267 19.31 -4.70 29.38
C ASP A 267 20.56 -5.28 28.71
N GLN A 268 20.46 -5.70 27.44
CA GLN A 268 21.59 -6.21 26.66
C GLN A 268 22.69 -5.16 26.42
N MET A 269 22.37 -3.86 26.49
CA MET A 269 23.35 -2.78 26.30
C MET A 269 24.36 -2.66 27.45
N HIS A 270 24.03 -3.20 28.61
CA HIS A 270 24.89 -3.21 29.79
C HIS A 270 25.82 -4.42 29.85
N HIS A 271 25.71 -5.34 28.89
CA HIS A 271 26.51 -6.56 28.83
C HIS A 271 27.55 -6.47 27.70
N GLU A 272 28.84 -6.46 28.07
CA GLU A 272 29.93 -6.66 27.11
C GLU A 272 30.04 -8.16 26.78
N ARG A 273 29.25 -8.63 25.81
CA ARG A 273 29.20 -10.05 25.41
C ARG A 273 29.48 -10.22 23.91
N PRO A 274 30.05 -11.38 23.50
CA PRO A 274 30.47 -11.62 22.12
C PRO A 274 29.31 -11.80 21.15
N VAL A 275 28.16 -12.30 21.62
CA VAL A 275 26.95 -12.56 20.82
C VAL A 275 25.78 -11.76 21.38
N ARG A 276 25.01 -11.14 20.49
CA ARG A 276 23.87 -10.28 20.82
C ARG A 276 22.58 -10.81 20.20
N LEU A 277 21.44 -10.49 20.80
CA LEU A 277 20.12 -10.74 20.23
C LEU A 277 19.57 -9.49 19.54
N GLY A 278 19.08 -9.64 18.32
CA GLY A 278 18.25 -8.67 17.60
C GLY A 278 16.83 -9.19 17.39
N LEU A 279 15.89 -8.28 17.13
CA LEU A 279 14.48 -8.59 16.88
C LEU A 279 14.05 -8.06 15.51
N CYS A 280 13.34 -8.90 14.77
CA CYS A 280 12.70 -8.54 13.51
C CYS A 280 11.23 -8.93 13.54
N TYR A 281 10.33 -7.95 13.52
CA TYR A 281 8.89 -8.18 13.50
C TYR A 281 8.40 -8.21 12.06
N ILE A 282 7.64 -9.22 11.65
CA ILE A 282 6.94 -9.21 10.36
C ILE A 282 5.48 -8.86 10.64
N THR A 283 4.95 -7.85 9.95
CA THR A 283 3.58 -7.38 10.15
C THR A 283 2.71 -7.61 8.92
N ARG A 284 1.40 -7.70 9.12
CA ARG A 284 0.41 -7.71 8.03
C ARG A 284 0.16 -6.31 7.45
N PHE A 285 0.54 -5.25 8.16
CA PHE A 285 0.22 -3.89 7.75
C PHE A 285 0.89 -3.53 6.42
N PRO A 286 0.13 -2.93 5.48
CA PRO A 286 0.62 -2.69 4.13
C PRO A 286 1.73 -1.62 4.09
N SER A 287 1.73 -0.68 5.03
CA SER A 287 2.78 0.33 5.14
C SER A 287 3.00 0.84 6.57
N ILE A 288 4.06 1.63 6.74
CA ILE A 288 4.43 2.29 8.01
C ILE A 288 3.32 3.23 8.47
N HIS A 289 2.57 3.81 7.53
CA HIS A 289 1.44 4.69 7.83
C HIS A 289 0.36 3.95 8.64
N TYR A 290 -0.05 2.78 8.14
CA TYR A 290 -1.03 1.91 8.80
C TYR A 290 -0.49 1.34 10.10
N LEU A 291 0.77 0.86 10.07
CA LEU A 291 1.71 0.75 11.19
C LEU A 291 1.37 1.67 12.37
N THR A 292 1.71 2.93 12.13
CA THR A 292 1.73 3.99 13.13
C THR A 292 0.32 4.36 13.57
N ARG A 293 -0.66 4.38 12.64
CA ARG A 293 -2.06 4.67 12.92
C ARG A 293 -2.70 3.60 13.80
N PHE A 294 -2.57 2.33 13.41
CA PHE A 294 -3.10 1.20 14.15
C PHE A 294 -2.63 1.26 15.59
N ALA A 295 -1.32 1.33 15.76
CA ALA A 295 -0.77 1.23 17.08
C ALA A 295 -1.21 2.48 17.94
N ARG A 296 -1.43 3.67 17.34
CA ARG A 296 -1.87 4.87 18.10
C ARG A 296 -3.28 4.72 18.68
N ARG A 297 -4.12 3.87 18.09
CA ARG A 297 -5.51 3.62 18.50
C ARG A 297 -5.60 2.57 19.61
N SER A 298 -4.76 1.54 19.53
CA SER A 298 -4.75 0.43 20.48
C SER A 298 -4.15 0.88 21.81
N ASN A 299 -5.01 1.21 22.78
CA ASN A 299 -4.62 1.64 24.13
C ASN A 299 -4.17 0.46 25.03
N SER A 300 -3.64 -0.62 24.44
CA SER A 300 -3.35 -1.87 25.14
C SER A 300 -1.98 -1.84 25.84
N LYS A 301 -1.98 -2.26 27.11
CA LYS A 301 -0.80 -2.29 28.00
C LYS A 301 0.12 -3.49 27.72
N GLU A 302 -0.27 -4.44 26.89
CA GLU A 302 0.31 -5.79 26.87
C GLU A 302 1.47 -5.95 25.85
N LEU A 303 1.78 -4.90 25.08
CA LEU A 303 3.06 -4.69 24.37
C LEU A 303 3.52 -3.21 24.40
N VAL A 304 3.02 -2.44 25.39
CA VAL A 304 3.36 -1.05 25.78
C VAL A 304 3.72 -0.04 24.67
N ARG A 305 3.20 -0.11 23.44
CA ARG A 305 3.38 0.83 22.30
C ARG A 305 4.55 0.55 21.35
N LEU A 306 4.27 -0.22 20.28
CA LEU A 306 4.89 -0.08 18.95
C LEU A 306 4.38 1.16 18.19
N SER A 307 3.60 2.06 18.80
CA SER A 307 2.95 3.20 18.11
C SER A 307 3.39 4.58 18.52
N GLY A 308 3.56 4.75 19.83
CA GLY A 308 3.85 6.06 20.38
C GLY A 308 5.25 6.49 20.00
N GLU A 309 6.12 5.51 19.75
CA GLU A 309 7.56 5.66 19.89
C GLU A 309 8.36 4.62 19.06
N LEU A 310 7.98 4.23 17.83
CA LEU A 310 8.88 3.36 17.01
C LEU A 310 10.29 3.96 16.91
N ALA A 311 10.35 5.27 16.63
CA ALA A 311 11.60 6.02 16.60
C ALA A 311 12.21 6.26 18.01
N GLU A 312 11.39 6.48 19.04
CA GLU A 312 11.87 6.76 20.40
C GLU A 312 12.25 5.49 21.20
N ARG A 313 11.84 4.30 20.73
CA ARG A 313 12.24 2.96 21.19
C ARG A 313 13.18 2.23 20.20
N GLY A 314 13.67 2.93 19.18
CA GLY A 314 14.74 2.44 18.31
C GLY A 314 14.36 1.35 17.32
N PHE A 315 13.07 1.06 17.12
CA PHE A 315 12.64 0.19 16.03
C PHE A 315 12.74 0.93 14.69
N VAL A 316 13.40 0.30 13.74
CA VAL A 316 13.54 0.79 12.37
C VAL A 316 12.44 0.14 11.54
N PRO A 317 11.38 0.89 11.15
CA PRO A 317 10.41 0.35 10.23
C PRO A 317 11.06 0.23 8.84
N ALA A 318 10.91 -0.92 8.21
CA ALA A 318 11.41 -1.17 6.87
C ALA A 318 10.30 -1.77 6.01
N ARG A 319 10.17 -1.29 4.77
CA ARG A 319 9.20 -1.81 3.82
C ARG A 319 9.79 -3.00 3.10
N PHE A 320 9.16 -4.15 3.19
CA PHE A 320 9.50 -5.30 2.38
C PHE A 320 9.32 -4.95 0.89
N PRO A 321 10.38 -5.01 0.08
CA PRO A 321 10.30 -4.58 -1.31
C PRO A 321 9.48 -5.59 -2.12
N PHE A 322 8.76 -5.08 -3.12
CA PHE A 322 8.24 -5.93 -4.20
C PHE A 322 9.42 -6.49 -5.01
N LEU A 323 9.18 -7.57 -5.74
CA LEU A 323 10.17 -8.13 -6.63
C LEU A 323 10.40 -7.16 -7.80
N ASP A 324 11.66 -6.89 -8.11
CA ASP A 324 12.02 -6.26 -9.37
C ASP A 324 11.73 -7.22 -10.53
N ARG A 325 11.75 -6.70 -11.77
CA ARG A 325 11.32 -7.44 -12.96
C ARG A 325 12.06 -8.77 -13.14
N GLU A 326 13.38 -8.77 -12.99
CA GLU A 326 14.21 -9.97 -13.14
C GLU A 326 13.93 -11.02 -12.04
N PRO A 327 13.96 -10.68 -10.72
CA PRO A 327 13.53 -11.59 -9.67
C PRO A 327 12.08 -12.10 -9.81
N ALA A 328 11.16 -11.27 -10.30
CA ALA A 328 9.78 -11.68 -10.57
C ALA A 328 9.69 -12.71 -11.70
N ALA A 329 10.44 -12.51 -12.79
CA ALA A 329 10.54 -13.47 -13.88
C ALA A 329 11.18 -14.79 -13.42
N ALA A 330 12.23 -14.72 -12.60
CA ALA A 330 12.86 -15.90 -12.00
C ALA A 330 11.88 -16.67 -11.09
N LEU A 331 11.06 -15.97 -10.31
CA LEU A 331 10.01 -16.60 -9.50
C LEU A 331 8.96 -17.30 -10.38
N LEU A 332 8.49 -16.68 -11.46
CA LEU A 332 7.55 -17.30 -12.39
C LEU A 332 8.13 -18.57 -13.02
N ALA A 333 9.39 -18.52 -13.47
CA ALA A 333 10.08 -19.69 -14.01
C ALA A 333 10.20 -20.82 -12.98
N ALA A 334 10.60 -20.49 -11.73
CA ALA A 334 10.72 -21.46 -10.64
C ALA A 334 9.38 -22.10 -10.25
N LEU A 335 8.27 -21.37 -10.43
CA LEU A 335 6.92 -21.88 -10.19
C LEU A 335 6.34 -22.67 -11.38
N GLY A 336 7.05 -22.73 -12.52
CA GLY A 336 6.62 -23.47 -13.70
C GLY A 336 5.68 -22.70 -14.63
N CYS A 337 5.76 -21.36 -14.66
CA CYS A 337 5.00 -20.56 -15.62
C CYS A 337 5.46 -20.85 -17.06
N PRO A 338 4.55 -21.10 -18.02
CA PRO A 338 4.90 -21.19 -19.43
C PRO A 338 5.55 -19.89 -19.93
N GLY A 339 6.65 -20.01 -20.69
CA GLY A 339 7.41 -18.84 -21.16
C GLY A 339 6.61 -17.88 -22.05
N GLU A 340 5.61 -18.39 -22.76
CA GLU A 340 4.69 -17.58 -23.59
C GLU A 340 3.75 -16.69 -22.77
N ASP A 341 3.41 -17.10 -21.54
CA ASP A 341 2.50 -16.38 -20.64
C ASP A 341 3.25 -15.40 -19.71
N ALA A 342 4.54 -15.62 -19.49
CA ALA A 342 5.32 -14.96 -18.44
C ALA A 342 5.30 -13.43 -18.52
N GLU A 343 5.47 -12.86 -19.72
CA GLU A 343 5.49 -11.42 -19.95
C GLU A 343 4.14 -10.76 -19.64
N GLU A 344 3.05 -11.39 -20.06
CA GLU A 344 1.70 -10.88 -19.76
C GLU A 344 1.37 -10.96 -18.27
N VAL A 345 1.81 -12.03 -17.60
CA VAL A 345 1.64 -12.18 -16.14
C VAL A 345 2.45 -11.12 -15.38
N LEU A 346 3.69 -10.84 -15.79
CA LEU A 346 4.51 -9.77 -15.20
C LEU A 346 3.84 -8.40 -15.33
N GLY A 347 3.31 -8.07 -16.52
CA GLY A 347 2.58 -6.82 -16.73
C GLY A 347 1.27 -6.72 -15.93
N ALA A 348 0.60 -7.86 -15.73
CA ALA A 348 -0.66 -7.94 -15.00
C ALA A 348 -0.47 -7.84 -13.48
N CYS A 349 0.52 -8.53 -12.92
CA CYS A 349 0.71 -8.70 -11.48
C CYS A 349 1.76 -7.74 -10.88
N GLY A 350 2.69 -7.22 -11.69
CA GLY A 350 3.87 -6.50 -11.21
C GLY A 350 4.75 -7.39 -10.32
N GLY A 351 5.47 -6.77 -9.38
CA GLY A 351 6.37 -7.44 -8.44
C GLY A 351 5.73 -8.16 -7.24
N TRP A 352 4.42 -8.42 -7.27
CA TRP A 352 3.71 -9.00 -6.12
C TRP A 352 3.79 -10.53 -6.11
N ALA A 353 4.72 -11.07 -5.32
CA ALA A 353 5.04 -12.51 -5.28
C ALA A 353 3.82 -13.44 -5.13
N GLY A 354 2.89 -13.13 -4.21
CA GLY A 354 1.68 -13.93 -4.01
C GLY A 354 0.71 -13.88 -5.19
N LEU A 355 0.60 -12.73 -5.86
CA LEU A 355 -0.24 -12.59 -7.04
C LEU A 355 0.38 -13.32 -8.24
N LEU A 356 1.70 -13.28 -8.39
CA LEU A 356 2.45 -14.07 -9.38
C LEU A 356 2.24 -15.58 -9.14
N ALA A 357 2.34 -16.04 -7.89
CA ALA A 357 2.09 -17.43 -7.54
C ALA A 357 0.63 -17.86 -7.75
N SER A 358 -0.32 -16.98 -7.44
CA SER A 358 -1.74 -17.18 -7.79
C SER A 358 -1.91 -17.32 -9.30
N ALA A 359 -1.32 -16.44 -10.10
CA ALA A 359 -1.42 -16.47 -11.56
C ALA A 359 -0.93 -17.80 -12.14
N VAL A 360 0.24 -18.30 -11.71
CA VAL A 360 0.76 -19.60 -12.17
C VAL A 360 -0.18 -20.75 -11.80
N ARG A 361 -0.72 -20.75 -10.58
CA ARG A 361 -1.72 -21.75 -10.15
C ARG A 361 -2.99 -21.69 -11.01
N ARG A 362 -3.47 -20.50 -11.36
CA ARG A 362 -4.67 -20.31 -12.19
C ARG A 362 -4.41 -20.67 -13.66
N ILE A 363 -3.20 -20.42 -14.17
CA ILE A 363 -2.75 -20.91 -15.48
C ILE A 363 -2.75 -22.44 -15.50
N GLY A 364 -2.18 -23.09 -14.49
CA GLY A 364 -2.18 -24.56 -14.39
C GLY A 364 -3.58 -25.18 -14.42
N ALA A 365 -4.59 -24.50 -13.88
CA ALA A 365 -5.98 -24.93 -13.93
C ALA A 365 -6.68 -24.60 -15.27
N ALA A 366 -6.35 -23.48 -15.91
CA ALA A 366 -6.99 -23.00 -17.14
C ALA A 366 -6.25 -23.42 -18.43
N GLY A 367 -5.04 -23.96 -18.32
CA GLY A 367 -4.15 -24.33 -19.42
C GLY A 367 -3.26 -23.21 -19.95
N ARG A 368 -3.66 -21.94 -19.83
CA ARG A 368 -2.90 -20.76 -20.30
C ARG A 368 -3.33 -19.47 -19.61
N TRP A 369 -2.57 -18.40 -19.80
CA TRP A 369 -3.02 -17.05 -19.45
C TRP A 369 -4.13 -16.56 -20.40
N GLY A 370 -5.26 -16.14 -19.85
CA GLY A 370 -6.45 -15.73 -20.62
C GLY A 370 -7.56 -15.22 -19.73
N ALA A 371 -8.74 -14.92 -20.29
CA ALA A 371 -9.85 -14.31 -19.55
C ALA A 371 -10.26 -15.08 -18.28
N ALA A 372 -10.34 -16.41 -18.36
CA ALA A 372 -10.69 -17.25 -17.22
C ALA A 372 -9.63 -17.20 -16.10
N ALA A 373 -8.35 -17.34 -16.44
CA ALA A 373 -7.26 -17.24 -15.47
C ALA A 373 -7.20 -15.83 -14.85
N ARG A 374 -7.32 -14.78 -15.68
CA ARG A 374 -7.34 -13.38 -15.22
C ARG A 374 -8.48 -13.12 -14.25
N SER A 375 -9.69 -13.57 -14.56
CA SER A 375 -10.85 -13.44 -13.66
C SER A 375 -10.59 -14.14 -12.32
N ALA A 376 -10.09 -15.37 -12.33
CA ALA A 376 -9.82 -16.10 -11.10
C ALA A 376 -8.67 -15.48 -10.26
N VAL A 377 -7.72 -14.81 -10.91
CA VAL A 377 -6.67 -14.04 -10.22
C VAL A 377 -7.21 -12.73 -9.66
N LEU A 378 -8.18 -12.09 -10.33
CA LEU A 378 -8.88 -10.92 -9.78
C LEU A 378 -9.64 -11.29 -8.49
N ASP A 379 -10.30 -12.44 -8.47
CA ASP A 379 -10.95 -12.95 -7.24
C ASP A 379 -9.92 -13.18 -6.12
N ASP A 380 -8.76 -13.76 -6.45
CA ASP A 380 -7.67 -13.94 -5.48
C ASP A 380 -7.11 -12.59 -4.99
N LEU A 381 -7.00 -11.60 -5.89
CA LEU A 381 -6.56 -10.24 -5.57
C LEU A 381 -7.55 -9.55 -4.63
N GLU A 382 -8.85 -9.72 -4.84
CA GLU A 382 -9.89 -9.22 -3.93
C GLU A 382 -9.63 -9.70 -2.51
N LEU A 383 -9.47 -11.02 -2.35
CA LEU A 383 -9.22 -11.64 -1.07
C LEU A 383 -7.92 -11.12 -0.43
N MET A 384 -6.87 -10.88 -1.22
CA MET A 384 -5.61 -10.31 -0.72
C MET A 384 -5.79 -8.88 -0.20
N LEU A 385 -6.52 -8.04 -0.93
CA LEU A 385 -6.78 -6.65 -0.55
C LEU A 385 -7.70 -6.56 0.67
N ASP A 386 -8.65 -7.49 0.79
CA ASP A 386 -9.58 -7.61 1.92
C ASP A 386 -8.93 -8.08 3.21
N LYS A 387 -7.79 -8.79 3.16
CA LYS A 387 -7.10 -9.23 4.38
C LYS A 387 -6.66 -8.05 5.24
N THR A 388 -6.25 -6.92 4.62
CA THR A 388 -5.66 -5.79 5.36
C THR A 388 -5.91 -4.43 4.73
N LEU A 389 -5.54 -4.21 3.46
CA LEU A 389 -5.48 -2.87 2.88
C LEU A 389 -6.85 -2.18 2.86
N LEU A 390 -7.88 -2.83 2.32
CA LEU A 390 -9.21 -2.24 2.22
C LEU A 390 -9.83 -1.99 3.60
N PRO A 391 -9.85 -2.96 4.55
CA PRO A 391 -10.35 -2.70 5.91
C PRO A 391 -9.64 -1.54 6.61
N GLU A 392 -8.32 -1.45 6.48
CA GLU A 392 -7.54 -0.39 7.10
C GLU A 392 -7.83 1.00 6.49
N VAL A 393 -8.03 1.08 5.17
CA VAL A 393 -8.45 2.32 4.50
C VAL A 393 -9.86 2.70 4.93
N MET A 394 -10.78 1.73 4.93
CA MET A 394 -12.17 1.93 5.35
C MET A 394 -12.25 2.47 6.76
N ASP A 395 -11.57 1.84 7.71
CA ASP A 395 -11.55 2.26 9.10
C ASP A 395 -10.89 3.65 9.27
N GLN A 396 -9.81 3.95 8.54
CA GLN A 396 -9.14 5.25 8.63
C GLN A 396 -9.93 6.41 8.03
N ALA A 397 -10.63 6.16 6.93
CA ALA A 397 -11.43 7.17 6.23
C ALA A 397 -12.93 7.12 6.62
N ARG A 398 -13.32 6.22 7.54
CA ARG A 398 -14.71 5.98 7.96
C ARG A 398 -15.64 5.68 6.78
N LEU A 399 -15.17 4.84 5.86
CA LEU A 399 -15.91 4.42 4.68
C LEU A 399 -16.72 3.15 4.97
N THR A 400 -17.87 3.03 4.33
CA THR A 400 -18.84 1.96 4.58
C THR A 400 -18.69 0.75 3.65
N ASP A 401 -18.04 0.93 2.51
CA ASP A 401 -17.88 -0.10 1.49
C ASP A 401 -16.47 -0.10 0.87
N ARG A 402 -16.17 -1.21 0.20
CA ARG A 402 -14.85 -1.50 -0.40
C ARG A 402 -14.57 -0.66 -1.63
N GLU A 403 -15.60 -0.38 -2.43
CA GLU A 403 -15.52 0.41 -3.65
C GLU A 403 -15.07 1.83 -3.35
N ALA A 404 -15.65 2.46 -2.32
CA ALA A 404 -15.25 3.76 -1.82
C ALA A 404 -13.81 3.77 -1.30
N ALA A 405 -13.38 2.70 -0.63
CA ALA A 405 -12.01 2.56 -0.14
C ALA A 405 -11.00 2.49 -1.28
N TRP A 406 -11.30 1.71 -2.33
CA TRP A 406 -10.45 1.65 -3.51
C TRP A 406 -10.45 2.95 -4.30
N ALA A 407 -11.62 3.57 -4.53
CA ALA A 407 -11.70 4.88 -5.17
C ALA A 407 -10.91 5.94 -4.39
N ARG A 408 -10.84 5.85 -3.06
CA ARG A 408 -9.97 6.70 -2.24
C ARG A 408 -8.49 6.43 -2.50
N ILE A 409 -8.07 5.16 -2.56
CA ILE A 409 -6.68 4.79 -2.87
C ILE A 409 -6.29 5.35 -4.24
N LEU A 410 -7.11 5.13 -5.27
CA LEU A 410 -6.86 5.61 -6.62
C LEU A 410 -6.75 7.14 -6.67
N ARG A 411 -7.68 7.86 -6.02
CA ARG A 411 -7.62 9.33 -5.90
C ARG A 411 -6.33 9.81 -5.27
N ASP A 412 -5.92 9.21 -4.17
CA ASP A 412 -4.71 9.62 -3.47
C ASP A 412 -3.46 9.35 -4.34
N ILE A 413 -3.45 8.25 -5.11
CA ILE A 413 -2.37 7.92 -6.06
C ILE A 413 -2.33 8.92 -7.23
N ASP A 414 -3.47 9.24 -7.84
CA ASP A 414 -3.55 10.26 -8.90
C ASP A 414 -3.15 11.65 -8.38
N ALA A 415 -3.38 11.93 -7.10
CA ALA A 415 -2.90 13.13 -6.42
C ALA A 415 -1.40 13.07 -6.05
N GLY A 416 -0.68 12.02 -6.45
CA GLY A 416 0.77 11.89 -6.28
C GLY A 416 1.21 11.06 -5.07
N ALA A 417 0.31 10.33 -4.41
CA ALA A 417 0.73 9.40 -3.37
C ALA A 417 1.50 8.20 -3.94
N ASP A 418 2.66 7.89 -3.34
CA ASP A 418 3.47 6.72 -3.68
C ASP A 418 2.70 5.41 -3.38
N PRO A 419 2.30 4.60 -4.39
CA PRO A 419 1.51 3.40 -4.15
C PRO A 419 2.24 2.38 -3.25
N PRO A 420 3.53 2.05 -3.51
CA PRO A 420 4.30 1.18 -2.62
C PRO A 420 4.45 1.73 -1.19
N GLY A 421 4.74 3.01 -1.02
CA GLY A 421 5.05 3.61 0.28
C GLY A 421 3.83 3.91 1.14
N ARG A 422 2.74 4.37 0.53
CA ARG A 422 1.50 4.71 1.25
C ARG A 422 0.62 3.49 1.44
N TYR A 423 0.35 2.74 0.36
CA TYR A 423 -0.65 1.67 0.34
C TYR A 423 -0.07 0.26 0.29
N GLY A 424 1.25 0.12 0.19
CA GLY A 424 1.85 -1.20 0.01
C GLY A 424 1.36 -1.87 -1.26
N LEU A 425 1.21 -1.13 -2.36
CA LEU A 425 0.83 -1.66 -3.67
C LEU A 425 2.03 -1.63 -4.63
N PRO A 426 2.23 -2.66 -5.47
CA PRO A 426 3.30 -2.64 -6.47
C PRO A 426 3.04 -1.60 -7.56
N THR A 427 4.09 -1.19 -8.25
CA THR A 427 4.00 -0.47 -9.53
C THR A 427 4.24 -1.43 -10.69
N ALA A 428 3.75 -1.07 -11.87
CA ALA A 428 4.15 -1.70 -13.12
C ALA A 428 5.64 -1.43 -13.37
N PHE A 429 6.34 -2.40 -13.97
CA PHE A 429 7.78 -2.29 -14.21
C PHE A 429 8.15 -1.14 -15.15
N GLU A 430 7.28 -0.82 -16.11
CA GLU A 430 7.48 0.24 -17.09
C GLU A 430 6.95 1.62 -16.63
N ALA A 431 6.51 1.74 -15.37
CA ALA A 431 5.92 2.99 -14.88
C ALA A 431 7.00 4.07 -14.70
N ALA A 432 6.82 5.23 -15.35
CA ALA A 432 7.62 6.40 -15.07
C ALA A 432 7.19 7.06 -13.74
N PRO A 433 8.09 7.80 -13.06
CA PRO A 433 7.71 8.58 -11.89
C PRO A 433 6.56 9.55 -12.21
N GLY A 434 5.53 9.57 -11.36
CA GLY A 434 4.41 10.52 -11.48
C GLY A 434 3.27 10.12 -12.42
N THR A 435 3.24 8.89 -12.93
CA THR A 435 2.15 8.41 -13.83
C THR A 435 0.82 8.11 -13.13
N GLY A 436 0.63 8.53 -11.88
CA GLY A 436 -0.61 8.32 -11.12
C GLY A 436 -1.05 6.85 -11.10
N THR A 437 -2.36 6.60 -11.23
CA THR A 437 -2.93 5.25 -11.25
C THR A 437 -2.49 4.40 -12.45
N ALA A 438 -1.99 5.03 -13.53
CA ALA A 438 -1.37 4.29 -14.63
C ALA A 438 -0.05 3.60 -14.23
N ALA A 439 0.54 3.99 -13.09
CA ALA A 439 1.67 3.30 -12.49
C ALA A 439 1.31 1.92 -11.92
N LEU A 440 0.04 1.57 -11.74
CA LEU A 440 -0.38 0.30 -11.15
C LEU A 440 -0.35 -0.85 -12.19
N PRO A 441 0.00 -2.08 -11.79
CA PRO A 441 -0.12 -3.26 -12.65
C PRO A 441 -1.53 -3.48 -13.20
N GLY A 442 -1.63 -4.20 -14.31
CA GLY A 442 -2.88 -4.38 -15.06
C GLY A 442 -4.06 -4.88 -14.21
N LEU A 443 -3.84 -5.86 -13.33
CA LEU A 443 -4.91 -6.42 -12.50
C LEU A 443 -5.35 -5.47 -11.38
N LEU A 444 -4.43 -4.69 -10.80
CA LEU A 444 -4.79 -3.68 -9.81
C LEU A 444 -5.60 -2.55 -10.44
N ARG A 445 -5.28 -2.17 -11.69
CA ARG A 445 -6.12 -1.23 -12.45
C ARG A 445 -7.50 -1.82 -12.77
N ALA A 446 -7.59 -3.13 -12.98
CA ALA A 446 -8.82 -3.82 -13.34
C ALA A 446 -9.72 -4.19 -12.14
N PHE A 447 -9.15 -4.50 -10.98
CA PHE A 447 -9.81 -5.04 -9.78
C PHE A 447 -11.09 -4.30 -9.40
N LEU A 448 -11.02 -2.98 -9.43
CA LEU A 448 -12.17 -2.11 -9.27
C LEU A 448 -12.06 -1.00 -10.30
N ALA A 449 -11.68 -1.36 -11.54
CA ALA A 449 -11.96 -0.51 -12.70
C ALA A 449 -13.44 -0.17 -12.54
N PRO A 450 -13.77 1.09 -12.22
CA PRO A 450 -15.12 1.40 -11.84
C PRO A 450 -16.08 0.99 -12.95
N PRO A 451 -17.29 0.57 -12.57
CA PRO A 451 -18.32 0.21 -13.53
C PRO A 451 -18.32 1.20 -14.69
N VAL A 452 -18.18 0.70 -15.92
CA VAL A 452 -18.29 1.57 -17.09
C VAL A 452 -19.74 1.94 -17.20
N ASP A 453 -20.07 3.22 -16.97
CA ASP A 453 -21.44 3.69 -17.12
C ASP A 453 -21.68 4.08 -18.59
N LEU A 454 -22.75 3.54 -19.16
CA LEU A 454 -23.28 4.00 -20.44
C LEU A 454 -24.25 5.14 -20.16
N VAL A 455 -23.83 6.37 -20.44
CA VAL A 455 -24.63 7.57 -20.25
C VAL A 455 -25.25 7.99 -21.58
N VAL A 456 -26.57 8.00 -21.64
CA VAL A 456 -27.34 8.36 -22.83
C VAL A 456 -27.85 9.78 -22.68
N ASP A 457 -27.31 10.71 -23.46
CA ASP A 457 -27.82 12.07 -23.57
C ASP A 457 -29.04 12.07 -24.49
N LEU A 458 -30.21 11.76 -23.91
CA LEU A 458 -31.42 11.44 -24.67
C LEU A 458 -31.90 12.61 -25.52
N GLU A 459 -31.83 13.83 -24.98
CA GLU A 459 -32.32 15.02 -25.67
C GLU A 459 -31.49 15.33 -26.91
N ASN A 460 -30.16 15.29 -26.80
CA ASN A 460 -29.27 15.51 -27.94
C ASN A 460 -29.38 14.39 -28.97
N LEU A 461 -29.55 13.13 -28.54
CA LEU A 461 -29.77 12.00 -29.44
C LEU A 461 -31.07 12.14 -30.24
N CYS A 462 -32.12 12.72 -29.64
CA CYS A 462 -33.41 12.96 -30.29
C CYS A 462 -33.43 14.19 -31.19
N MET A 463 -32.65 15.22 -30.86
CA MET A 463 -32.73 16.56 -31.47
C MET A 463 -32.62 16.52 -33.00
N ARG A 464 -31.68 15.75 -33.54
CA ARG A 464 -31.46 15.65 -35.00
C ARG A 464 -32.68 15.06 -35.73
N PHE A 465 -33.32 14.07 -35.14
CA PHE A 465 -34.53 13.47 -35.71
C PHE A 465 -35.73 14.41 -35.61
N LYS A 466 -35.84 15.17 -34.52
CA LYS A 466 -36.86 16.21 -34.37
C LYS A 466 -36.72 17.29 -35.45
N LEU A 467 -35.50 17.79 -35.67
CA LEU A 467 -35.24 18.78 -36.72
C LEU A 467 -35.53 18.27 -38.13
N HIS A 468 -35.32 16.97 -38.38
CA HIS A 468 -35.68 16.34 -39.65
C HIS A 468 -37.20 16.17 -39.79
N PHE A 469 -37.88 15.68 -38.74
CA PHE A 469 -39.33 15.52 -38.71
C PHE A 469 -40.07 16.84 -38.90
N ASP A 470 -39.61 17.93 -38.26
CA ASP A 470 -40.20 19.26 -38.42
C ASP A 470 -40.16 19.77 -39.89
N ARG A 471 -39.27 19.19 -40.72
CA ARG A 471 -39.11 19.53 -42.14
C ARG A 471 -39.77 18.52 -43.07
N ASP A 472 -39.63 17.23 -42.77
CA ASP A 472 -40.19 16.12 -43.53
C ASP A 472 -40.83 15.08 -42.59
N PRO A 473 -42.10 15.29 -42.19
CA PRO A 473 -42.82 14.33 -41.37
C PRO A 473 -43.07 12.99 -42.09
N VAL A 474 -43.10 12.99 -43.42
CA VAL A 474 -43.44 11.82 -44.25
C VAL A 474 -42.35 10.75 -44.17
N ALA A 475 -41.10 11.15 -43.90
CA ALA A 475 -40.00 10.24 -43.60
C ALA A 475 -40.23 9.36 -42.36
N TYR A 476 -41.19 9.72 -41.50
CA TYR A 476 -41.56 8.99 -40.29
C TYR A 476 -43.06 8.63 -40.32
N PRO A 477 -43.46 7.66 -41.17
CA PRO A 477 -44.88 7.39 -41.46
C PRO A 477 -45.68 6.91 -40.25
N THR A 478 -45.02 6.34 -39.24
CA THR A 478 -45.63 5.92 -37.97
C THR A 478 -45.52 6.98 -36.88
N GLY A 479 -44.99 8.16 -37.20
CA GLY A 479 -44.67 9.24 -36.27
C GLY A 479 -43.29 9.11 -35.62
N LEU A 480 -42.69 10.27 -35.31
CA LEU A 480 -41.35 10.38 -34.73
C LEU A 480 -41.18 9.59 -33.42
N LEU A 481 -42.21 9.58 -32.58
CA LEU A 481 -42.17 8.89 -31.29
C LEU A 481 -42.07 7.37 -31.44
N ASN A 482 -42.83 6.80 -32.37
CA ASN A 482 -42.80 5.36 -32.63
C ASN A 482 -41.47 4.94 -33.26
N PHE A 483 -40.89 5.82 -34.10
CA PHE A 483 -39.54 5.62 -34.64
C PHE A 483 -38.48 5.59 -33.53
N TRP A 484 -38.51 6.51 -32.56
CA TRP A 484 -37.56 6.49 -31.45
C TRP A 484 -37.67 5.23 -30.60
N ARG A 485 -38.90 4.80 -30.28
CA ARG A 485 -39.16 3.59 -29.47
C ARG A 485 -38.64 2.32 -30.13
N SER A 486 -38.62 2.24 -31.46
CA SER A 486 -38.12 1.04 -32.15
C SER A 486 -36.60 1.04 -32.30
N VAL A 487 -35.97 2.21 -32.40
CA VAL A 487 -34.56 2.34 -32.78
C VAL A 487 -33.63 2.58 -31.59
N LEU A 488 -33.96 3.51 -30.71
CA LEU A 488 -33.03 3.97 -29.67
C LEU A 488 -32.71 2.88 -28.63
N PRO A 489 -33.66 2.05 -28.15
CA PRO A 489 -33.33 0.95 -27.26
C PRO A 489 -32.35 -0.07 -27.88
N ALA A 490 -32.48 -0.34 -29.19
CA ALA A 490 -31.57 -1.24 -29.89
C ALA A 490 -30.15 -0.66 -30.01
N ALA A 491 -30.04 0.64 -30.29
CA ALA A 491 -28.77 1.36 -30.33
C ALA A 491 -28.07 1.37 -28.95
N ILE A 492 -28.81 1.70 -27.88
CA ILE A 492 -28.28 1.72 -26.51
C ILE A 492 -27.84 0.30 -26.09
N ALA A 493 -28.64 -0.73 -26.39
CA ALA A 493 -28.27 -2.11 -26.10
C ALA A 493 -27.06 -2.60 -26.91
N HIS A 494 -26.91 -2.14 -28.16
CA HIS A 494 -25.72 -2.40 -28.96
C HIS A 494 -24.48 -1.77 -28.32
N ALA A 495 -24.57 -0.50 -27.92
CA ALA A 495 -23.46 0.18 -27.24
C ALA A 495 -23.08 -0.49 -25.92
N ALA A 496 -24.08 -0.88 -25.12
CA ALA A 496 -23.84 -1.59 -23.86
C ALA A 496 -23.11 -2.92 -24.10
N ARG A 497 -23.52 -3.70 -25.10
CA ARG A 497 -22.84 -4.97 -25.46
C ARG A 497 -21.42 -4.77 -25.94
N GLU A 498 -21.14 -3.74 -26.74
CA GLU A 498 -19.80 -3.54 -27.30
C GLU A 498 -18.76 -3.19 -26.22
N TYR A 499 -19.20 -2.58 -25.12
CA TYR A 499 -18.35 -2.23 -23.99
C TYR A 499 -18.52 -3.15 -22.77
N ASP A 500 -19.24 -4.26 -22.92
CA ASP A 500 -19.56 -5.22 -21.85
C ASP A 500 -20.17 -4.55 -20.60
N ILE A 501 -21.07 -3.58 -20.84
CA ILE A 501 -21.71 -2.77 -19.80
C ILE A 501 -22.95 -3.52 -19.30
N PRO A 502 -23.03 -3.86 -18.00
CA PRO A 502 -24.21 -4.53 -17.45
C PRO A 502 -25.41 -3.58 -17.48
N ALA A 503 -26.62 -4.14 -17.58
CA ALA A 503 -27.85 -3.35 -17.69
C ALA A 503 -28.06 -2.36 -16.54
N THR A 504 -27.54 -2.68 -15.35
CA THR A 504 -27.56 -1.81 -14.18
C THR A 504 -26.80 -0.49 -14.38
N ASN A 505 -25.84 -0.45 -15.30
CA ASN A 505 -24.95 0.70 -15.52
C ASN A 505 -25.36 1.50 -16.77
N VAL A 506 -26.56 1.24 -17.29
CA VAL A 506 -27.16 2.02 -18.37
C VAL A 506 -27.98 3.13 -17.76
N VAL A 507 -27.56 4.36 -18.05
CA VAL A 507 -28.07 5.59 -17.45
C VAL A 507 -28.66 6.47 -18.53
N ILE A 508 -29.97 6.70 -18.47
CA ILE A 508 -30.70 7.57 -19.39
C ILE A 508 -30.76 8.97 -18.78
N ALA A 509 -29.93 9.88 -19.29
CA ALA A 509 -29.97 11.29 -18.94
C ALA A 509 -31.05 11.97 -19.77
N ALA A 510 -32.15 12.35 -19.12
CA ALA A 510 -33.29 13.00 -19.72
C ALA A 510 -33.83 14.10 -18.78
N LYS A 511 -34.65 15.00 -19.32
CA LYS A 511 -35.28 16.08 -18.55
C LYS A 511 -36.21 15.57 -17.44
N SER A 512 -36.77 14.39 -17.62
CA SER A 512 -37.54 13.71 -16.58
C SER A 512 -37.59 12.21 -16.83
N LYS A 513 -38.01 11.46 -15.81
CA LYS A 513 -38.25 10.02 -15.92
C LYS A 513 -39.39 9.74 -16.90
N GLU A 514 -40.44 10.56 -16.90
CA GLU A 514 -41.57 10.48 -17.83
C GLU A 514 -41.11 10.69 -19.27
N ARG A 515 -40.21 11.64 -19.50
CA ARG A 515 -39.64 11.91 -20.82
C ARG A 515 -38.85 10.71 -21.37
N ALA A 516 -38.08 10.05 -20.52
CA ALA A 516 -37.39 8.81 -20.90
C ALA A 516 -38.37 7.71 -21.32
N TYR A 517 -39.46 7.49 -20.56
CA TYR A 517 -40.49 6.52 -20.91
C TYR A 517 -41.30 6.90 -22.15
N GLU A 518 -41.53 8.20 -22.35
CA GLU A 518 -42.22 8.70 -23.53
C GLU A 518 -41.46 8.28 -24.80
N VAL A 519 -40.15 8.56 -24.83
CA VAL A 519 -39.27 8.35 -25.99
C VAL A 519 -38.83 6.91 -26.17
N LEU A 520 -38.47 6.21 -25.09
CA LEU A 520 -37.93 4.85 -25.16
C LEU A 520 -38.98 3.76 -24.93
N GLY A 521 -40.17 4.12 -24.43
CA GLY A 521 -41.12 3.15 -23.90
C GLY A 521 -40.70 2.63 -22.52
N PRO A 522 -41.30 1.53 -22.03
CA PRO A 522 -40.88 0.87 -20.80
C PRO A 522 -39.38 0.53 -20.86
N LEU A 523 -38.60 1.07 -19.93
CA LEU A 523 -37.17 0.81 -19.88
C LEU A 523 -36.90 -0.67 -19.56
N PRO A 524 -35.94 -1.31 -20.24
CA PRO A 524 -35.48 -2.65 -19.91
C PRO A 524 -35.06 -2.78 -18.44
N THR A 525 -35.21 -3.96 -17.87
CA THR A 525 -34.81 -4.26 -16.49
C THR A 525 -33.35 -3.87 -16.24
N GLY A 526 -33.11 -3.05 -15.21
CA GLY A 526 -31.79 -2.56 -14.82
C GLY A 526 -31.46 -1.16 -15.31
N TRP A 527 -32.06 -0.68 -16.41
CA TRP A 527 -31.81 0.66 -16.93
C TRP A 527 -32.39 1.72 -15.99
N ARG A 528 -31.67 2.82 -15.80
CA ARG A 528 -32.06 3.89 -14.88
C ARG A 528 -32.28 5.19 -15.64
N ALA A 529 -33.45 5.81 -15.49
CA ALA A 529 -33.65 7.20 -15.88
C ALA A 529 -33.21 8.12 -14.73
N LEU A 530 -32.36 9.10 -15.02
CA LEU A 530 -31.90 10.05 -14.01
C LEU A 530 -32.98 11.08 -13.67
N PRO A 531 -33.09 11.50 -12.40
CA PRO A 531 -33.98 12.58 -12.01
C PRO A 531 -33.38 13.95 -12.41
N PRO A 532 -34.22 14.97 -12.71
CA PRO A 532 -33.78 16.31 -13.13
C PRO A 532 -32.99 17.12 -12.08
N GLY A 533 -32.73 16.58 -10.90
CA GLY A 533 -32.05 17.26 -9.79
C GLY A 533 -30.52 17.23 -9.85
N ILE A 534 -29.92 16.54 -10.82
CA ILE A 534 -28.45 16.44 -10.95
C ILE A 534 -27.94 17.69 -11.69
N ARG A 535 -27.27 18.58 -10.96
CA ARG A 535 -26.70 19.84 -11.46
C ARG A 535 -25.19 19.79 -11.49
N VAL A 536 -24.56 20.56 -12.38
CA VAL A 536 -23.11 20.77 -12.39
C VAL A 536 -22.74 21.65 -11.20
N GLU A 537 -22.05 21.10 -10.20
CA GLU A 537 -21.71 21.81 -8.95
C GLU A 537 -20.70 22.98 -9.14
N ALA A 538 -20.06 23.09 -10.31
CA ALA A 538 -18.92 23.98 -10.55
C ALA A 538 -19.28 25.40 -11.06
N GLY A 539 -20.39 26.00 -10.62
CA GLY A 539 -20.68 27.43 -10.87
C GLY A 539 -20.85 27.84 -12.35
N HIS A 540 -21.06 26.87 -13.26
CA HIS A 540 -21.32 27.16 -14.67
C HIS A 540 -22.76 27.68 -14.83
N PRO A 541 -23.00 28.82 -15.51
CA PRO A 541 -24.29 29.53 -15.51
C PRO A 541 -25.40 28.87 -16.36
N SER A 542 -25.21 27.63 -16.83
CA SER A 542 -26.20 26.92 -17.62
C SER A 542 -27.07 26.04 -16.73
N GLU A 543 -28.22 26.58 -16.29
CA GLU A 543 -29.29 25.84 -15.60
C GLU A 543 -30.18 25.04 -16.58
N ALA A 544 -29.65 24.66 -17.75
CA ALA A 544 -30.45 24.05 -18.80
C ALA A 544 -30.66 22.54 -18.55
N ASP A 545 -31.89 22.07 -18.77
CA ASP A 545 -32.32 20.67 -18.60
C ASP A 545 -31.56 19.65 -19.49
N ASP A 546 -30.71 20.12 -20.40
CA ASP A 546 -29.89 19.34 -21.34
C ASP A 546 -28.50 18.94 -20.77
N LYS A 547 -28.17 19.38 -19.54
CA LYS A 547 -26.87 19.10 -18.89
C LYS A 547 -26.90 17.95 -17.87
N VAL A 548 -27.98 17.17 -17.80
CA VAL A 548 -28.11 16.04 -16.84
C VAL A 548 -26.99 14.99 -17.04
N ALA A 549 -26.63 14.70 -18.29
CA ALA A 549 -25.54 13.77 -18.60
C ALA A 549 -24.19 14.29 -18.08
N VAL A 550 -23.94 15.59 -18.26
CA VAL A 550 -22.72 16.26 -17.80
C VAL A 550 -22.64 16.22 -16.28
N GLY A 551 -23.71 16.60 -15.57
CA GLY A 551 -23.76 16.59 -14.11
C GLY A 551 -23.50 15.20 -13.53
N TYR A 552 -24.10 14.15 -14.12
CA TYR A 552 -23.88 12.76 -13.69
C TYR A 552 -22.43 12.32 -13.89
N ILE A 553 -21.88 12.54 -15.09
CA ILE A 553 -20.50 12.18 -15.42
C ILE A 553 -19.52 12.95 -14.53
N SER A 554 -19.70 14.26 -14.36
CA SER A 554 -18.81 15.07 -13.52
C SER A 554 -18.88 14.68 -12.05
N GLY A 555 -20.07 14.37 -11.54
CA GLY A 555 -20.25 13.90 -10.16
C GLY A 555 -19.61 12.53 -9.95
N GLY A 556 -19.81 11.61 -10.89
CA GLY A 556 -19.18 10.28 -10.88
C GLY A 556 -17.65 10.36 -10.98
N ALA A 557 -17.13 11.19 -11.88
CA ALA A 557 -15.69 11.42 -12.05
C ALA A 557 -15.07 12.12 -10.82
N GLY A 558 -15.78 13.06 -10.20
CA GLY A 558 -15.33 13.72 -8.96
C GLY A 558 -15.32 12.77 -7.75
N ALA A 559 -16.33 11.90 -7.66
CA ALA A 559 -16.38 10.84 -6.64
C ALA A 559 -15.29 9.78 -6.87
N ASN A 560 -15.02 9.45 -8.14
CA ASN A 560 -14.05 8.44 -8.56
C ASN A 560 -13.39 8.82 -9.91
N PRO A 561 -12.14 9.33 -9.92
CA PRO A 561 -11.44 9.73 -11.15
C PRO A 561 -11.15 8.58 -12.11
N ALA A 562 -11.13 7.35 -11.61
CA ALA A 562 -11.00 6.17 -12.45
C ALA A 562 -12.31 5.84 -13.18
N ALA A 563 -13.45 6.47 -12.82
CA ALA A 563 -14.77 6.23 -13.41
C ALA A 563 -14.70 6.35 -14.92
N ARG A 564 -15.16 5.31 -15.60
CA ARG A 564 -15.14 5.22 -17.06
C ARG A 564 -16.55 5.43 -17.58
N PHE A 565 -16.68 6.29 -18.58
CA PHE A 565 -17.97 6.62 -19.15
C PHE A 565 -17.97 6.37 -20.65
N VAL A 566 -19.07 5.81 -21.15
CA VAL A 566 -19.42 5.87 -22.57
C VAL A 566 -20.58 6.83 -22.68
N LEU A 567 -20.35 8.00 -23.28
CA LEU A 567 -21.37 9.01 -23.51
C LEU A 567 -21.91 8.90 -24.93
N LEU A 568 -23.21 8.63 -25.06
CA LEU A 568 -23.92 8.73 -26.33
C LEU A 568 -24.40 10.17 -26.50
N SER A 569 -23.63 11.01 -27.20
CA SER A 569 -23.99 12.39 -27.47
C SER A 569 -23.30 12.89 -28.74
N GLU A 570 -23.92 13.87 -29.41
CA GLU A 570 -23.28 14.64 -30.48
C GLU A 570 -23.01 16.10 -30.10
N ASP A 571 -23.32 16.48 -28.86
CA ASP A 571 -23.19 17.87 -28.40
C ASP A 571 -21.75 18.21 -28.02
N SER A 572 -21.12 19.06 -28.84
CA SER A 572 -19.78 19.58 -28.58
C SER A 572 -19.69 20.46 -27.34
N GLU A 573 -20.79 21.08 -26.91
CA GLU A 573 -20.82 21.91 -25.70
C GLU A 573 -20.70 21.04 -24.44
N ASN A 574 -21.50 19.96 -24.35
CA ASN A 574 -21.40 18.98 -23.26
C ASN A 574 -19.98 18.40 -23.14
N LEU A 575 -19.35 18.07 -24.27
CA LEU A 575 -17.96 17.60 -24.29
C LEU A 575 -16.97 18.67 -23.85
N GLY A 576 -17.18 19.93 -24.25
CA GLY A 576 -16.37 21.07 -23.82
C GLY A 576 -16.43 21.29 -22.30
N ILE A 577 -17.62 21.18 -21.70
CA ILE A 577 -17.80 21.32 -20.25
C ILE A 577 -17.11 20.17 -19.50
N LEU A 578 -17.33 18.92 -19.93
CA LEU A 578 -16.67 17.76 -19.30
C LEU A 578 -15.15 17.85 -19.37
N ARG A 579 -14.61 18.48 -20.42
CA ARG A 579 -13.18 18.71 -20.59
C ARG A 579 -12.69 19.78 -19.62
N ALA A 580 -13.42 20.88 -19.47
CA ALA A 580 -13.12 21.92 -18.49
C ALA A 580 -13.18 21.40 -17.04
N LEU A 581 -14.00 20.37 -16.78
CA LEU A 581 -14.09 19.67 -15.50
C LEU A 581 -13.05 18.54 -15.34
N HIS A 582 -12.10 18.41 -16.28
CA HIS A 582 -11.01 17.44 -16.22
C HIS A 582 -11.44 15.97 -16.08
N VAL A 583 -12.56 15.58 -16.69
CA VAL A 583 -12.97 14.16 -16.73
C VAL A 583 -11.92 13.37 -17.53
N ALA A 584 -11.29 12.37 -16.91
CA ALA A 584 -10.14 11.68 -17.51
C ALA A 584 -10.55 10.55 -18.48
N ASN A 585 -11.56 9.74 -18.14
CA ASN A 585 -11.84 8.47 -18.81
C ASN A 585 -13.21 8.46 -19.52
N LEU A 586 -13.29 9.07 -20.70
CA LEU A 586 -14.52 9.17 -21.49
C LEU A 586 -14.35 8.61 -22.91
N VAL A 587 -15.35 7.85 -23.35
CA VAL A 587 -15.60 7.57 -24.76
C VAL A 587 -16.82 8.38 -25.20
N ALA A 588 -16.66 9.27 -26.17
CA ALA A 588 -17.78 9.94 -26.81
C ALA A 588 -18.19 9.14 -28.06
N TRP A 589 -19.40 8.59 -28.07
CA TRP A 589 -19.91 7.84 -29.21
C TRP A 589 -21.04 8.61 -29.89
N THR A 590 -20.75 9.14 -31.07
CA THR A 590 -21.70 9.91 -31.85
C THR A 590 -22.66 9.00 -32.64
N PRO A 591 -23.93 9.39 -32.79
CA PRO A 591 -24.93 8.67 -33.58
C PRO A 591 -24.48 8.38 -35.03
N PHE A 592 -23.76 9.33 -35.63
CA PHE A 592 -23.23 9.26 -37.00
C PHE A 592 -21.75 9.71 -37.00
N GLU A 593 -21.23 10.20 -38.12
CA GLU A 593 -19.94 10.89 -38.17
C GLU A 593 -19.90 12.09 -37.23
N ALA A 594 -18.83 12.19 -36.45
CA ALA A 594 -18.63 13.24 -35.47
C ALA A 594 -18.33 14.58 -36.19
N PRO A 595 -19.03 15.68 -35.83
CA PRO A 595 -18.70 17.02 -36.29
C PRO A 595 -17.24 17.40 -36.00
N ARG A 596 -16.68 18.32 -36.78
CA ARG A 596 -15.31 18.86 -36.55
C ARG A 596 -15.13 19.38 -35.12
N GLY A 597 -16.15 20.05 -34.56
CA GLY A 597 -16.13 20.55 -33.18
C GLY A 597 -16.01 19.44 -32.14
N THR A 598 -16.75 18.34 -32.31
CA THR A 598 -16.66 17.14 -31.47
C THR A 598 -15.28 16.49 -31.57
N LYS A 599 -14.73 16.32 -32.78
CA LYS A 599 -13.38 15.76 -32.96
C LYS A 599 -12.32 16.64 -32.31
N ALA A 600 -12.40 17.96 -32.48
CA ALA A 600 -11.49 18.92 -31.87
C ALA A 600 -11.57 18.95 -30.34
N ALA A 601 -12.77 18.76 -29.76
CA ALA A 601 -12.94 18.71 -28.31
C ALA A 601 -12.25 17.49 -27.68
N VAL A 602 -12.18 16.36 -28.40
CA VAL A 602 -11.76 15.04 -27.88
C VAL A 602 -10.29 14.71 -28.20
N ALA A 603 -9.68 15.36 -29.20
CA ALA A 603 -8.42 14.98 -29.87
C ALA A 603 -7.15 14.74 -29.01
N GLU A 604 -7.16 15.07 -27.72
CA GLU A 604 -5.96 15.01 -26.86
C GLU A 604 -6.09 14.07 -25.65
N SER A 605 -7.30 13.63 -25.26
CA SER A 605 -7.50 12.91 -23.99
C SER A 605 -8.54 11.80 -24.00
N TRP A 606 -9.42 11.74 -25.01
CA TRP A 606 -10.57 10.83 -25.02
C TRP A 606 -10.67 10.07 -26.34
N THR A 607 -11.53 9.04 -26.40
CA THR A 607 -11.80 8.30 -27.64
C THR A 607 -13.10 8.77 -28.27
N VAL A 608 -13.10 9.11 -29.57
CA VAL A 608 -14.33 9.28 -30.36
C VAL A 608 -14.66 7.97 -31.05
N ARG A 609 -15.92 7.53 -30.92
CA ARG A 609 -16.53 6.56 -31.84
C ARG A 609 -17.65 7.19 -32.62
N GLU A 610 -17.85 6.69 -33.82
CA GLU A 610 -18.83 7.22 -34.77
C GLU A 610 -19.81 6.12 -35.19
N ASN A 611 -20.91 6.51 -35.83
CA ASN A 611 -21.82 5.61 -36.52
C ASN A 611 -22.55 4.57 -35.64
N LEU A 612 -22.93 4.96 -34.42
CA LEU A 612 -23.76 4.12 -33.54
C LEU A 612 -25.08 3.68 -34.21
N LEU A 613 -25.79 4.61 -34.85
CA LEU A 613 -27.10 4.35 -35.43
C LEU A 613 -27.01 3.51 -36.72
N PRO A 614 -26.07 3.77 -37.65
CA PRO A 614 -25.80 2.87 -38.76
C PRO A 614 -25.50 1.43 -38.33
N ALA A 615 -24.82 1.22 -37.19
CA ALA A 615 -24.52 -0.12 -36.67
C ALA A 615 -25.77 -0.94 -36.29
N VAL A 616 -26.91 -0.27 -36.07
CA VAL A 616 -28.22 -0.91 -35.84
C VAL A 616 -29.19 -0.73 -37.00
N GLY A 617 -28.68 -0.46 -38.21
CA GLY A 617 -29.46 -0.42 -39.44
C GLY A 617 -30.21 0.90 -39.69
N VAL A 618 -29.84 1.98 -39.01
CA VAL A 618 -30.50 3.28 -39.14
C VAL A 618 -29.68 4.18 -40.05
N ALA A 619 -30.26 4.52 -41.20
CA ALA A 619 -29.63 5.43 -42.15
C ALA A 619 -29.54 6.86 -41.58
N ARG A 620 -28.47 7.56 -41.96
CA ARG A 620 -28.30 8.98 -41.63
C ARG A 620 -29.38 9.79 -42.34
N PRO A 621 -30.15 10.64 -41.63
CA PRO A 621 -31.06 11.58 -42.29
C PRO A 621 -30.29 12.47 -43.27
N PRO A 622 -30.82 12.74 -44.47
CA PRO A 622 -30.13 13.57 -45.46
C PRO A 622 -29.85 14.96 -44.87
N VAL A 623 -28.57 15.35 -44.86
CA VAL A 623 -28.16 16.72 -44.55
C VAL A 623 -28.08 17.45 -45.89
N ASN A 624 -29.12 18.19 -46.27
CA ASN A 624 -29.02 19.00 -47.47
C ASN A 624 -28.20 20.28 -47.17
N PRO A 625 -27.20 20.62 -47.99
CA PRO A 625 -26.36 21.81 -47.83
C PRO A 625 -27.12 23.03 -48.34
N SER A 626 -27.98 23.61 -47.51
CA SER A 626 -28.49 24.96 -47.77
C SER A 626 -29.02 25.58 -46.48
N LYS A 627 -28.10 26.02 -45.63
CA LYS A 627 -28.04 27.38 -45.08
C LYS A 627 -26.63 27.67 -44.62
#